data_AF-A0A258BPS9-F1
#
_entry.id   AF-A0A258BPS9-F1
#
_cell.length_a   1.000
_cell.length_b   1.000
_cell.length_c   1.000
_cell.angle_alpha   90.00
_cell.angle_beta   90.00
_cell.angle_gamma   90.00
#
_symmetry.space_group_name_H-M   'P 1'
#
loop_
_entity.id
_entity.type
_entity.pdbx_description
1 polymer ?
#
loop_
_entity_poly.entity_id
_entity_poly.type
_entity_poly.pdbx_seq_one_letter_code
_entity_poly.pdbx_strand_id
1 'polypeptide(L)'
;MKVKLVSGPPTQPRTFEDPGELADKLSPEDVEIVREIFNTPLTGSYNWDYESANAKIRRLYELGKRFNWNAELDVDWEVPFDKSQGPSQAGLNPLHDHPVFLAMSDEQRSEYAWRSLSQVLSQFLHGEQGAMMVASQLVSCAPTYDAKLYAASQTFDEARHVEVFNKYLRTRCRIEYPVNPSLKLLLDKILTDP
;
A
#
# COMPACT_ATOMS: atom_id res chain seq x y z
N MET A 1 15.98 -16.44 7.66
CA MET A 1 15.01 -15.34 7.88
C MET A 1 14.82 -15.16 9.38
N LYS A 2 15.06 -13.95 9.90
CA LYS A 2 14.84 -13.62 11.31
C LYS A 2 13.60 -12.74 11.44
N VAL A 3 12.59 -13.19 12.19
CA VAL A 3 11.39 -12.38 12.48
C VAL A 3 11.61 -11.63 13.79
N LYS A 4 11.61 -10.31 13.72
CA LYS A 4 11.61 -9.42 14.87
C LYS A 4 10.19 -8.98 15.18
N LEU A 5 9.71 -9.38 16.35
CA LEU A 5 8.46 -8.87 16.89
C LEU A 5 8.70 -7.46 17.44
N VAL A 6 7.82 -6.54 17.07
CA VAL A 6 7.84 -5.15 17.52
C VAL A 6 6.51 -4.77 18.14
N SER A 7 6.54 -3.80 19.05
CA SER A 7 5.33 -3.25 19.69
C SER A 7 4.66 -2.14 18.89
N GLY A 8 5.24 -1.75 17.75
CA GLY A 8 4.76 -0.66 16.91
C GLY A 8 5.52 -0.59 15.58
N PRO A 9 5.06 0.22 14.63
CA PRO A 9 5.65 0.28 13.30
C PRO A 9 7.01 0.99 13.33
N PRO A 10 7.85 0.78 12.30
CA PRO A 10 9.06 1.57 12.12
C PRO A 10 8.78 3.07 12.14
N THR A 11 9.68 3.86 12.72
CA THR A 11 9.52 5.33 12.88
C THR A 11 10.48 6.14 12.02
N GLN A 12 11.41 5.47 11.33
CA GLN A 12 12.39 6.11 10.47
C GLN A 12 12.11 5.79 9.01
N PRO A 13 12.36 6.73 8.08
CA PRO A 13 12.32 6.44 6.67
C PRO A 13 13.29 5.32 6.30
N ARG A 14 12.86 4.45 5.37
CA ARG A 14 13.69 3.41 4.78
C ARG A 14 14.14 3.85 3.41
N THR A 15 15.44 3.89 3.19
CA THR A 15 16.02 4.18 1.88
C THR A 15 16.44 2.90 1.20
N PHE A 16 16.25 2.84 -0.12
CA PHE A 16 16.63 1.69 -0.92
C PHE A 16 17.73 2.14 -1.88
N GLU A 17 18.90 1.55 -1.75
CA GLU A 17 19.96 1.77 -2.73
C GLU A 17 19.57 1.11 -4.05
N ASP A 18 20.27 1.50 -5.13
CA ASP A 18 20.21 0.71 -6.37
C ASP A 18 20.62 -0.72 -6.01
N PRO A 19 19.78 -1.75 -6.21
CA PRO A 19 20.04 -3.08 -5.69
C PRO A 19 21.42 -3.64 -6.07
N GLY A 20 21.99 -3.18 -7.20
CA GLY A 20 23.41 -3.33 -7.55
C GLY A 20 23.98 -4.71 -7.24
N GLU A 21 25.26 -4.77 -6.90
CA GLU A 21 25.94 -6.00 -6.47
C GLU A 21 25.47 -6.54 -5.09
N LEU A 22 24.56 -5.85 -4.39
CA LEU A 22 24.18 -6.22 -3.02
C LEU A 22 23.10 -7.30 -3.00
N ALA A 23 22.19 -7.31 -3.98
CA ALA A 23 21.16 -8.33 -4.12
C ALA A 23 21.74 -9.74 -4.24
N ASP A 24 22.87 -9.88 -4.93
CA ASP A 24 23.58 -11.16 -5.13
C ASP A 24 24.38 -11.60 -3.88
N LYS A 25 24.55 -10.73 -2.89
CA LYS A 25 25.33 -10.96 -1.67
C LYS A 25 24.46 -11.18 -0.42
N LEU A 26 23.15 -10.94 -0.52
CA LEU A 26 22.21 -11.12 0.59
C LEU A 26 21.73 -12.57 0.66
N SER A 27 21.84 -13.16 1.85
CA SER A 27 21.25 -14.46 2.17
C SER A 27 19.86 -14.30 2.78
N PRO A 28 19.02 -15.36 2.81
CA PRO A 28 17.76 -15.34 3.55
C PRO A 28 17.92 -15.03 5.04
N GLU A 29 19.12 -15.13 5.61
CA GLU A 29 19.42 -14.83 7.02
C GLU A 29 19.61 -13.33 7.28
N ASP A 30 19.93 -12.57 6.24
CA ASP A 30 20.08 -11.10 6.26
C ASP A 30 18.73 -10.38 6.13
N VAL A 31 17.68 -11.11 5.76
CA VAL A 31 16.31 -10.60 5.71
C VAL A 31 15.70 -10.57 7.12
N GLU A 32 15.64 -9.38 7.69
CA GLU A 32 14.89 -9.09 8.91
C GLU A 32 13.43 -8.78 8.58
N ILE A 33 12.51 -9.56 9.13
CA ILE A 33 11.07 -9.30 9.04
C ILE A 33 10.62 -8.61 10.31
N VAL A 34 10.11 -7.40 10.18
CA VAL A 34 9.48 -6.66 11.27
C VAL A 34 7.99 -6.98 11.28
N ARG A 35 7.49 -7.53 12.39
CA ARG A 35 6.08 -7.89 12.54
C ARG A 35 5.50 -7.33 13.83
N GLU A 36 4.43 -6.57 13.68
CA GLU A 36 3.55 -6.15 14.78
C GLU A 36 2.34 -7.12 14.82
N ILE A 37 1.84 -7.43 16.01
CA ILE A 37 0.70 -8.35 16.21
C ILE A 37 -0.45 -7.59 16.87
N PHE A 38 -1.65 -7.76 16.32
CA PHE A 38 -2.92 -7.29 16.90
C PHE A 38 -3.95 -8.43 16.88
N ASN A 39 -5.02 -8.30 17.68
CA ASN A 39 -6.10 -9.29 17.76
C ASN A 39 -7.42 -8.65 17.34
N THR A 40 -8.29 -9.41 16.67
CA THR A 40 -9.57 -8.92 16.12
C THR A 40 -10.77 -9.61 16.77
N PRO A 41 -11.83 -8.90 17.17
CA PRO A 41 -12.96 -9.45 17.91
C PRO A 41 -14.06 -10.10 17.03
N LEU A 42 -13.80 -10.33 15.75
CA LEU A 42 -14.83 -10.65 14.76
C LEU A 42 -15.46 -12.05 14.90
N THR A 43 -16.77 -12.11 14.66
CA THR A 43 -17.52 -13.37 14.55
C THR A 43 -17.64 -13.79 13.08
N GLY A 44 -17.18 -14.99 12.76
CA GLY A 44 -17.33 -15.58 11.43
C GLY A 44 -18.67 -16.29 11.25
N SER A 45 -19.12 -16.40 10.00
CA SER A 45 -20.31 -17.16 9.63
C SER A 45 -20.06 -17.95 8.34
N TYR A 46 -20.53 -19.20 8.29
CA TYR A 46 -20.71 -19.89 7.03
C TYR A 46 -22.02 -19.45 6.40
N ASN A 47 -22.03 -19.32 5.08
CA ASN A 47 -23.26 -19.31 4.33
C ASN A 47 -23.34 -20.60 3.51
N TRP A 48 -24.32 -21.43 3.82
CA TRP A 48 -24.57 -22.70 3.14
C TRP A 48 -25.51 -22.54 1.94
N ASP A 49 -26.16 -21.39 1.83
CA ASP A 49 -26.99 -21.02 0.69
C ASP A 49 -26.11 -20.35 -0.37
N TYR A 50 -25.66 -21.13 -1.36
CA TYR A 50 -24.79 -20.66 -2.45
C TYR A 50 -25.55 -19.95 -3.58
N GLU A 51 -26.80 -19.59 -3.34
CA GLU A 51 -27.61 -18.85 -4.30
C GLU A 51 -27.21 -17.36 -4.30
N SER A 52 -27.20 -16.77 -5.50
CA SER A 52 -26.96 -15.34 -5.64
C SER A 52 -28.18 -14.55 -5.19
N ALA A 53 -28.15 -14.07 -3.95
CA ALA A 53 -29.22 -13.27 -3.37
C ALA A 53 -29.15 -11.78 -3.76
N ASN A 54 -28.00 -11.29 -4.26
CA ASN A 54 -27.81 -9.87 -4.57
C ASN A 54 -27.07 -9.64 -5.89
N ALA A 55 -27.85 -9.44 -6.96
CA ALA A 55 -27.34 -9.19 -8.31
C ALA A 55 -26.39 -7.97 -8.42
N LYS A 56 -26.54 -6.95 -7.56
CA LYS A 56 -25.65 -5.77 -7.57
C LYS A 56 -24.25 -6.12 -7.05
N ILE A 57 -24.18 -6.82 -5.92
CA ILE A 57 -22.90 -7.28 -5.35
C ILE A 57 -22.25 -8.28 -6.29
N ARG A 58 -23.03 -9.21 -6.85
CA ARG A 58 -22.54 -10.16 -7.84
C ARG A 58 -21.91 -9.46 -9.05
N ARG A 59 -22.55 -8.39 -9.54
CA ARG A 59 -22.02 -7.60 -10.65
C ARG A 59 -20.67 -6.96 -10.30
N LEU A 60 -20.50 -6.43 -9.09
CA LEU A 60 -19.21 -5.85 -8.66
C LEU A 60 -18.11 -6.92 -8.63
N TYR A 61 -18.41 -8.11 -8.10
CA TYR A 61 -17.48 -9.24 -8.12
C TYR A 61 -17.08 -9.66 -9.55
N GLU A 62 -18.04 -9.76 -10.47
CA GLU A 62 -17.75 -10.07 -11.88
C GLU A 62 -16.93 -8.99 -12.57
N LEU A 63 -17.18 -7.71 -12.27
CA LEU A 63 -16.37 -6.60 -12.77
C LEU A 63 -14.94 -6.66 -12.26
N GLY A 64 -14.74 -6.91 -10.96
CA GLY A 64 -13.40 -7.07 -10.36
C GLY A 64 -12.61 -8.15 -11.09
N LYS A 65 -13.18 -9.36 -11.21
CA LYS A 65 -12.53 -10.45 -11.96
C LYS A 65 -12.16 -10.08 -13.39
N ARG A 66 -13.05 -9.39 -14.11
CA ARG A 66 -12.86 -9.07 -15.53
C ARG A 66 -11.78 -8.01 -15.75
N PHE A 67 -11.66 -7.05 -14.84
CA PHE A 67 -10.79 -5.89 -14.98
C PHE A 67 -9.58 -5.93 -14.05
N ASN A 68 -9.21 -7.12 -13.57
CA ASN A 68 -7.99 -7.32 -12.82
C ASN A 68 -6.76 -7.05 -13.68
N TRP A 69 -5.80 -6.33 -13.11
CA TRP A 69 -4.50 -6.04 -13.68
C TRP A 69 -3.40 -6.67 -12.84
N ASN A 70 -2.22 -6.86 -13.42
CA ASN A 70 -1.05 -7.46 -12.82
C ASN A 70 0.10 -6.43 -12.84
N ALA A 71 0.70 -6.18 -11.68
CA ALA A 71 1.75 -5.17 -11.55
C ALA A 71 3.01 -5.48 -12.36
N GLU A 72 3.34 -6.75 -12.57
CA GLU A 72 4.52 -7.18 -13.32
C GLU A 72 4.30 -7.18 -14.84
N LEU A 73 3.06 -7.42 -15.30
CA LEU A 73 2.75 -7.56 -16.72
C LEU A 73 2.18 -6.30 -17.36
N ASP A 74 1.35 -5.55 -16.63
CA ASP A 74 0.59 -4.42 -17.18
C ASP A 74 1.27 -3.07 -16.93
N VAL A 75 2.32 -3.02 -16.09
CA VAL A 75 3.11 -1.81 -15.82
C VAL A 75 4.50 -1.98 -16.41
N ASP A 76 4.90 -1.06 -17.29
CA ASP A 76 6.26 -0.99 -17.81
C ASP A 76 7.18 -0.26 -16.80
N TRP A 77 7.98 -1.06 -16.09
CA TRP A 77 8.93 -0.58 -15.07
C TRP A 77 10.25 -0.07 -15.65
N GLU A 78 10.49 -0.23 -16.96
CA GLU A 78 11.72 0.19 -17.62
C GLU A 78 11.57 1.54 -18.33
N VAL A 79 10.35 2.11 -18.35
CA VAL A 79 10.11 3.44 -18.90
C VAL A 79 11.11 4.44 -18.29
N PRO A 80 11.93 5.13 -19.12
CA PRO A 80 12.88 6.10 -18.61
C PRO A 80 12.14 7.32 -18.06
N PHE A 81 12.67 7.90 -16.99
CA PHE A 81 12.11 9.12 -16.40
C PHE A 81 13.23 10.06 -15.96
N ASP A 82 13.03 11.36 -16.20
CA ASP A 82 13.97 12.40 -15.79
C ASP A 82 13.70 12.81 -14.35
N LYS A 83 14.57 12.37 -13.43
CA LYS A 83 14.45 12.74 -12.01
C LYS A 83 14.56 14.24 -11.78
N SER A 84 15.20 14.99 -12.68
CA SER A 84 15.36 16.45 -12.53
C SER A 84 14.05 17.21 -12.71
N GLN A 85 13.05 16.65 -13.40
CA GLN A 85 11.80 17.36 -13.69
C GLN A 85 10.70 17.20 -12.61
N GLY A 86 10.98 16.46 -11.54
CA GLY A 86 10.00 16.14 -10.50
C GLY A 86 8.85 15.25 -11.03
N PRO A 87 8.10 14.56 -10.15
CA PRO A 87 7.04 13.66 -10.61
C PRO A 87 5.68 14.36 -10.81
N SER A 88 5.53 15.62 -10.41
CA SER A 88 4.25 16.34 -10.42
C SER A 88 4.21 17.45 -11.46
N GLN A 89 3.03 17.69 -12.03
CA GLN A 89 2.78 18.90 -12.82
C GLN A 89 2.93 20.15 -11.94
N ALA A 90 3.50 21.22 -12.52
CA ALA A 90 3.67 22.49 -11.82
C ALA A 90 2.33 23.04 -11.29
N GLY A 91 2.33 23.59 -10.07
CA GLY A 91 1.15 24.24 -9.46
C GLY A 91 0.29 23.36 -8.55
N LEU A 92 0.56 22.07 -8.42
CA LEU A 92 -0.18 21.18 -7.51
C LEU A 92 0.38 21.15 -6.07
N ASN A 93 1.52 21.80 -5.83
CA ASN A 93 2.13 21.85 -4.50
C ASN A 93 1.36 22.84 -3.59
N PRO A 94 0.81 22.41 -2.44
CA PRO A 94 0.14 23.30 -1.49
C PRO A 94 1.05 24.43 -0.95
N LEU A 95 2.37 24.23 -1.00
CA LEU A 95 3.36 25.20 -0.54
C LEU A 95 3.88 26.12 -1.64
N HIS A 96 3.30 26.12 -2.85
CA HIS A 96 3.84 26.87 -3.99
C HIS A 96 4.03 28.38 -3.71
N ASP A 97 3.19 28.97 -2.87
CA ASP A 97 3.29 30.38 -2.45
C ASP A 97 4.07 30.59 -1.13
N HIS A 98 4.49 29.51 -0.46
CA HIS A 98 5.17 29.62 0.82
C HIS A 98 6.60 30.18 0.63
N PRO A 99 7.05 31.16 1.44
CA PRO A 99 8.36 31.81 1.24
C PRO A 99 9.55 30.84 1.19
N VAL A 100 9.51 29.77 1.99
CA VAL A 100 10.55 28.73 1.99
C VAL A 100 10.59 27.98 0.65
N PHE A 101 9.44 27.67 0.04
CA PHE A 101 9.39 26.99 -1.25
C PHE A 101 9.85 27.93 -2.38
N LEU A 102 9.43 29.20 -2.33
CA LEU A 102 9.86 30.21 -3.29
C LEU A 102 11.38 30.43 -3.28
N ALA A 103 12.01 30.32 -2.11
CA ALA A 103 13.46 30.44 -1.95
C ALA A 103 14.27 29.19 -2.37
N MET A 104 13.61 28.07 -2.68
CA MET A 104 14.28 26.84 -3.14
C MET A 104 14.82 27.01 -4.57
N SER A 105 16.02 26.45 -4.82
CA SER A 105 16.53 26.24 -6.17
C SER A 105 15.67 25.23 -6.94
N ASP A 106 15.85 25.15 -8.26
CA ASP A 106 15.10 24.20 -9.09
C ASP A 106 15.39 22.74 -8.69
N GLU A 107 16.64 22.44 -8.34
CA GLU A 107 17.04 21.11 -7.83
C GLU A 107 16.34 20.79 -6.51
N GLN A 108 16.27 21.76 -5.58
CA GLN A 108 15.58 21.59 -4.30
C GLN A 108 14.07 21.41 -4.48
N ARG A 109 13.46 22.14 -5.43
CA ARG A 109 12.04 21.99 -5.77
C ARG A 109 11.76 20.61 -6.36
N SER A 110 12.66 20.12 -7.21
CA SER A 110 12.56 18.78 -7.80
C SER A 110 12.71 17.68 -6.75
N GLU A 111 13.71 17.77 -5.87
CA GLU A 111 13.87 16.84 -4.76
C GLU A 111 12.64 16.86 -3.85
N TYR A 112 12.15 18.06 -3.48
CA TYR A 112 10.95 18.23 -2.67
C TYR A 112 9.74 17.53 -3.30
N ALA A 113 9.56 17.66 -4.62
CA ALA A 113 8.44 17.03 -5.32
C ALA A 113 8.53 15.49 -5.25
N TRP A 114 9.71 14.91 -5.44
CA TRP A 114 9.92 13.46 -5.28
C TRP A 114 9.71 12.98 -3.86
N ARG A 115 10.21 13.71 -2.86
CA ARG A 115 10.02 13.39 -1.43
C ARG A 115 8.55 13.45 -1.06
N SER A 116 7.83 14.46 -1.54
CA SER A 116 6.40 14.66 -1.31
C SER A 116 5.57 13.54 -1.91
N LEU A 117 5.84 13.16 -3.17
CA LEU A 117 5.20 12.00 -3.78
C LEU A 117 5.48 10.73 -2.98
N SER A 118 6.74 10.48 -2.66
CA SER A 118 7.15 9.27 -1.93
C SER A 118 6.46 9.19 -0.58
N GLN A 119 6.26 10.32 0.10
CA GLN A 119 5.50 10.37 1.34
C GLN A 119 4.04 9.98 1.13
N VAL A 120 3.35 10.58 0.15
CA VAL A 120 1.95 10.24 -0.15
C VAL A 120 1.81 8.75 -0.51
N LEU A 121 2.67 8.24 -1.40
CA LEU A 121 2.64 6.83 -1.82
C LEU A 121 2.96 5.87 -0.67
N SER A 122 3.82 6.26 0.27
CA SER A 122 4.07 5.46 1.47
C SER A 122 2.81 5.35 2.32
N GLN A 123 2.05 6.43 2.48
CA GLN A 123 0.79 6.39 3.22
C GLN A 123 -0.29 5.57 2.51
N PHE A 124 -0.33 5.61 1.17
CA PHE A 124 -1.18 4.70 0.41
C PHE A 124 -0.76 3.24 0.65
N LEU A 125 0.51 2.89 0.48
CA LEU A 125 1.01 1.54 0.76
C LEU A 125 0.53 1.01 2.13
N HIS A 126 0.70 1.79 3.20
CA HIS A 126 0.26 1.41 4.55
C HIS A 126 -1.26 1.30 4.66
N GLY A 127 -1.99 2.22 4.02
CA GLY A 127 -3.45 2.21 3.95
C GLY A 127 -3.98 0.96 3.22
N GLU A 128 -3.42 0.62 2.07
CA GLU A 128 -3.80 -0.56 1.28
C GLU A 128 -3.51 -1.85 2.04
N GLN A 129 -2.40 -1.92 2.79
CA GLN A 129 -2.15 -3.05 3.69
C GLN A 129 -3.26 -3.18 4.74
N GLY A 130 -3.69 -2.05 5.32
CA GLY A 130 -4.83 -1.99 6.23
C GLY A 130 -6.13 -2.45 5.58
N ALA A 131 -6.46 -1.91 4.41
CA ALA A 131 -7.67 -2.25 3.65
C ALA A 131 -7.69 -3.74 3.26
N MET A 132 -6.54 -4.29 2.84
CA MET A 132 -6.38 -5.72 2.58
C MET A 132 -6.73 -6.56 3.81
N MET A 133 -6.25 -6.18 4.99
CA MET A 133 -6.55 -6.90 6.23
C MET A 133 -8.04 -6.80 6.60
N VAL A 134 -8.66 -5.62 6.45
CA VAL A 134 -10.11 -5.44 6.67
C VAL A 134 -10.93 -6.27 5.69
N ALA A 135 -10.63 -6.21 4.40
CA ALA A 135 -11.33 -6.97 3.37
C ALA A 135 -11.23 -8.49 3.64
N SER A 136 -10.05 -8.96 4.06
CA SER A 136 -9.83 -10.38 4.40
C SER A 136 -10.71 -10.84 5.57
N GLN A 137 -10.93 -9.97 6.54
CA GLN A 137 -11.78 -10.21 7.69
C GLN A 137 -13.27 -10.23 7.32
N LEU A 138 -13.69 -9.33 6.42
CA LEU A 138 -15.07 -9.29 5.92
C LEU A 138 -15.47 -10.61 5.24
N VAL A 139 -14.55 -11.36 4.63
CA VAL A 139 -14.84 -12.69 4.08
C VAL A 139 -15.40 -13.63 5.15
N SER A 140 -14.84 -13.60 6.35
CA SER A 140 -15.30 -14.43 7.47
C SER A 140 -16.69 -14.00 7.95
N CYS A 141 -16.96 -12.71 8.01
CA CYS A 141 -18.17 -12.16 8.66
C CYS A 141 -19.36 -11.92 7.71
N ALA A 142 -19.11 -11.74 6.41
CA ALA A 142 -20.14 -11.34 5.47
C ALA A 142 -21.29 -12.36 5.42
N PRO A 143 -22.56 -11.90 5.41
CA PRO A 143 -23.71 -12.78 5.66
C PRO A 143 -24.14 -13.62 4.45
N THR A 144 -23.74 -13.25 3.24
CA THR A 144 -24.21 -13.90 2.01
C THR A 144 -23.07 -14.38 1.14
N TYR A 145 -23.37 -15.33 0.24
CA TYR A 145 -22.41 -15.93 -0.67
C TYR A 145 -21.76 -14.88 -1.57
N ASP A 146 -22.58 -14.03 -2.20
CA ASP A 146 -22.09 -12.94 -3.06
C ASP A 146 -21.22 -11.94 -2.31
N ALA A 147 -21.58 -11.59 -1.06
CA ALA A 147 -20.79 -10.65 -0.26
C ALA A 147 -19.42 -11.23 0.13
N LYS A 148 -19.36 -12.53 0.46
CA LYS A 148 -18.08 -13.22 0.73
C LYS A 148 -17.18 -13.26 -0.51
N LEU A 149 -17.75 -13.57 -1.68
CA LEU A 149 -17.00 -13.54 -2.95
C LEU A 149 -16.48 -12.14 -3.28
N TYR A 150 -17.31 -11.13 -3.10
CA TYR A 150 -16.93 -9.76 -3.36
C TYR A 150 -15.82 -9.29 -2.39
N ALA A 151 -15.96 -9.52 -1.08
CA ALA A 151 -14.92 -9.21 -0.10
C ALA A 151 -13.59 -9.93 -0.41
N ALA A 152 -13.65 -11.18 -0.87
CA ALA A 152 -12.46 -11.91 -1.30
C ALA A 152 -11.80 -11.27 -2.52
N SER A 153 -12.58 -10.80 -3.50
CA SER A 153 -12.02 -10.04 -4.63
C SER A 153 -11.37 -8.73 -4.20
N GLN A 154 -11.96 -8.00 -3.24
CA GLN A 154 -11.36 -6.77 -2.71
C GLN A 154 -10.06 -7.06 -1.96
N THR A 155 -9.99 -8.15 -1.21
CA THR A 155 -8.73 -8.57 -0.56
C THR A 155 -7.60 -8.76 -1.57
N PHE A 156 -7.93 -9.35 -2.73
CA PHE A 156 -6.96 -9.52 -3.80
C PHE A 156 -6.61 -8.19 -4.50
N ASP A 157 -7.58 -7.29 -4.68
CA ASP A 157 -7.33 -5.95 -5.23
C ASP A 157 -6.33 -5.17 -4.36
N GLU A 158 -6.56 -5.11 -3.04
CA GLU A 158 -5.68 -4.38 -2.14
C GLU A 158 -4.29 -5.03 -2.03
N ALA A 159 -4.19 -6.35 -2.17
CA ALA A 159 -2.89 -7.03 -2.25
C ALA A 159 -2.06 -6.54 -3.45
N ARG A 160 -2.71 -6.31 -4.61
CA ARG A 160 -2.05 -5.78 -5.81
C ARG A 160 -1.70 -4.31 -5.66
N HIS A 161 -2.53 -3.53 -4.96
CA HIS A 161 -2.20 -2.14 -4.61
C HIS A 161 -0.96 -2.06 -3.71
N VAL A 162 -0.88 -2.91 -2.68
CA VAL A 162 0.32 -3.04 -1.83
C VAL A 162 1.54 -3.39 -2.67
N GLU A 163 1.43 -4.37 -3.58
CA GLU A 163 2.50 -4.80 -4.47
C GLU A 163 3.04 -3.64 -5.33
N VAL A 164 2.16 -2.94 -6.06
CA VAL A 164 2.57 -1.87 -6.97
C VAL A 164 3.17 -0.68 -6.23
N PHE A 165 2.59 -0.27 -5.11
CA PHE A 165 3.10 0.88 -4.35
C PHE A 165 4.45 0.55 -3.73
N ASN A 166 4.61 -0.65 -3.17
CA ASN A 166 5.89 -1.11 -2.66
C ASN A 166 6.96 -1.15 -3.76
N LYS A 167 6.63 -1.70 -4.94
CA LYS A 167 7.56 -1.76 -6.06
C LYS A 167 7.95 -0.36 -6.55
N TYR A 168 6.97 0.54 -6.71
CA TYR A 168 7.23 1.92 -7.14
C TYR A 168 8.11 2.68 -6.13
N LEU A 169 7.80 2.57 -4.83
CA LEU A 169 8.58 3.20 -3.76
C LEU A 169 10.03 2.70 -3.73
N ARG A 170 10.24 1.40 -3.92
CA ARG A 170 11.57 0.78 -3.91
C ARG A 170 12.39 1.10 -5.15
N THR A 171 11.79 1.03 -6.33
CA THR A 171 12.51 1.12 -7.61
C THR A 171 12.66 2.55 -8.12
N ARG A 172 11.57 3.34 -8.06
CA ARG A 172 11.51 4.69 -8.63
C ARG A 172 11.86 5.76 -7.59
N CYS A 173 11.17 5.74 -6.44
CA CYS A 173 11.36 6.73 -5.38
C CYS A 173 12.62 6.48 -4.54
N ARG A 174 12.98 5.21 -4.32
CA ARG A 174 14.09 4.77 -3.46
C ARG A 174 13.99 5.21 -1.99
N ILE A 175 12.78 5.54 -1.55
CA ILE A 175 12.50 5.85 -0.15
C ILE A 175 11.05 5.49 0.18
N GLU A 176 10.86 4.95 1.37
CA GLU A 176 9.56 4.71 1.99
C GLU A 176 9.54 5.39 3.36
N TYR A 177 8.48 6.13 3.63
CA TYR A 177 8.27 6.81 4.89
C TYR A 177 7.44 5.94 5.85
N PRO A 178 7.66 6.11 7.17
CA PRO A 178 6.88 5.40 8.17
C PRO A 178 5.39 5.78 8.08
N VAL A 179 4.53 4.88 8.53
CA VAL A 179 3.10 5.15 8.63
C VAL A 179 2.85 6.37 9.52
N ASN A 180 1.98 7.27 9.05
CA ASN A 180 1.56 8.42 9.82
C ASN A 180 0.84 7.94 11.11
N PRO A 181 1.14 8.51 12.29
CA PRO A 181 0.53 8.06 13.54
C PRO A 181 -1.00 8.12 13.55
N SER A 182 -1.61 9.13 12.92
CA SER A 182 -3.06 9.23 12.79
C SER A 182 -3.64 8.16 11.87
N LEU A 183 -2.94 7.83 10.77
CA LEU A 183 -3.33 6.72 9.90
C LEU A 183 -3.23 5.39 10.67
N LYS A 184 -2.11 5.13 11.36
CA LYS A 184 -1.94 3.92 12.17
C LYS A 184 -3.05 3.78 13.21
N LEU A 185 -3.38 4.87 13.92
CA LEU A 185 -4.48 4.88 14.87
C LEU A 185 -5.82 4.50 14.23
N LEU A 186 -6.12 5.03 13.04
CA LEU A 186 -7.34 4.68 12.31
C LEU A 186 -7.35 3.20 11.89
N LEU A 187 -6.23 2.70 11.37
CA LEU A 187 -6.10 1.29 10.98
C LEU A 187 -6.31 0.36 12.17
N ASP A 188 -5.63 0.63 13.29
CA ASP A 188 -5.79 -0.16 14.51
C ASP A 188 -7.23 -0.13 14.99
N LYS A 189 -7.84 1.06 15.00
CA LYS A 189 -9.23 1.20 15.41
C LYS A 189 -10.16 0.35 14.52
N ILE A 190 -10.07 0.48 13.20
CA ILE A 190 -10.95 -0.27 12.27
C ILE A 190 -10.77 -1.78 12.43
N LEU A 191 -9.55 -2.26 12.67
CA LEU A 191 -9.25 -3.69 12.75
C LEU A 191 -9.56 -4.31 14.13
N THR A 192 -9.64 -3.48 15.17
CA THR A 192 -9.77 -3.96 16.56
C THR A 192 -11.03 -3.46 17.28
N ASP A 193 -11.85 -2.63 16.63
CA ASP A 193 -13.12 -2.18 17.21
C ASP A 193 -14.04 -3.39 17.47
N PRO A 194 -14.67 -3.49 18.65
CA PRO A 194 -15.61 -4.56 19.02
C PRO A 194 -16.86 -4.65 18.14
#